data_AF-A0A7X6HF15-F1
#
_entry.id   AF-A0A7X6HF15-F1
#
_cell.length_a   1.000
_cell.length_b   1.000
_cell.length_c   1.000
_cell.angle_alpha   90.00
_cell.angle_beta   90.00
_cell.angle_gamma   90.00
#
_symmetry.space_group_name_H-M   'P 1'
#
loop_
_entity.id
_entity.type
_entity.pdbx_description
1 polymer ?
#
loop_
_entity_poly.entity_id
_entity_poly.type
_entity_poly.pdbx_seq_one_letter_code
_entity_poly.pdbx_strand_id
1 'polypeptide(L)' 'MAGKKELPDRQQLQKMRTDGWRLDELETVFGIPGSSVWAILTSEITDEETEAFFRENGV' A
#
# COMPACT_ATOMS: atom_id res chain seq x y z
N MET A 1 -4.24 -20.11 11.46
CA MET A 1 -3.82 -19.94 10.05
C MET A 1 -4.00 -18.47 9.68
N ALA A 2 -3.04 -17.61 10.01
CA ALA A 2 -2.97 -16.29 9.39
C ALA A 2 -2.25 -16.53 8.06
N GLY A 3 -2.98 -16.48 6.94
CA GLY A 3 -2.34 -16.46 5.63
C GLY A 3 -1.28 -15.37 5.65
N LYS A 4 -0.09 -15.66 5.13
CA LYS A 4 0.94 -14.63 4.94
C LYS A 4 0.24 -13.42 4.31
N LYS A 5 0.11 -12.31 5.05
CA LYS A 5 -0.31 -11.04 4.48
C LYS A 5 0.84 -10.62 3.57
N GLU A 6 0.70 -10.90 2.29
CA GLU A 6 1.62 -10.41 1.27
C GLU A 6 1.36 -8.91 1.15
N LEU A 7 2.41 -8.12 1.37
CA LEU A 7 2.39 -6.66 1.22
C LEU A 7 1.91 -6.29 -0.19
N PRO A 8 1.06 -5.26 -0.33
CA PRO A 8 0.65 -4.81 -1.65
C PRO A 8 1.80 -4.07 -2.34
N ASP A 9 2.19 -4.53 -3.53
CA ASP A 9 3.09 -3.76 -4.38
C ASP A 9 2.35 -2.58 -5.06
N ARG A 10 3.10 -1.64 -5.64
CA ARG A 10 2.54 -0.45 -6.30
C ARG A 10 1.50 -0.81 -7.37
N GLN A 11 1.71 -1.87 -8.14
CA GLN A 11 0.77 -2.28 -9.20
C GLN A 11 -0.53 -2.82 -8.60
N GLN A 12 -0.48 -3.52 -7.48
CA GLN A 12 -1.68 -3.98 -6.77
C GLN A 12 -2.51 -2.80 -6.22
N LEU A 13 -1.86 -1.82 -5.58
CA LEU A 13 -2.54 -0.61 -5.12
C LEU A 13 -3.16 0.15 -6.30
N GLN A 14 -2.44 0.30 -7.42
CA GLN A 14 -2.96 0.95 -8.63
C GLN A 14 -4.16 0.20 -9.21
N LYS A 15 -4.08 -1.15 -9.28
CA LYS A 15 -5.19 -1.98 -9.75
C LYS A 15 -6.43 -1.81 -8.88
N MET A 16 -6.31 -1.90 -7.56
CA MET A 16 -7.44 -1.72 -6.66
C MET A 16 -8.04 -0.31 -6.76
N ARG A 17 -7.21 0.72 -6.98
CA ARG A 17 -7.69 2.08 -7.26
C ARG A 17 -8.46 2.17 -8.58
N THR A 18 -8.00 1.51 -9.64
CA THR A 18 -8.73 1.41 -10.91
C THR A 18 -10.04 0.64 -10.76
N ASP A 19 -10.06 -0.37 -9.89
CA ASP A 19 -11.26 -1.14 -9.52
C ASP A 19 -12.23 -0.34 -8.61
N GLY A 20 -11.88 0.90 -8.23
CA GLY A 20 -12.77 1.84 -7.52
C GLY A 20 -12.60 1.87 -6.00
N TRP A 21 -11.59 1.17 -5.45
CA TRP A 21 -11.33 1.16 -4.01
C TRP A 21 -10.87 2.53 -3.51
N ARG A 22 -11.37 2.91 -2.34
CA ARG A 22 -11.00 4.14 -1.65
C ARG A 22 -9.75 3.95 -0.80
N LEU A 23 -9.07 5.04 -0.47
CA LEU A 23 -7.86 5.01 0.37
C LEU A 23 -8.14 4.44 1.76
N ASP A 24 -9.32 4.70 2.33
CA ASP A 24 -9.74 4.15 3.63
C ASP A 24 -9.94 2.63 3.61
N GLU A 25 -10.41 2.10 2.48
CA GLU A 25 -10.55 0.65 2.28
C GLU A 25 -9.17 -0.01 2.13
N LEU A 26 -8.27 0.61 1.38
CA LEU A 26 -6.88 0.14 1.23
C LEU A 26 -6.14 0.20 2.57
N GLU A 27 -6.33 1.26 3.35
CA GLU A 27 -5.79 1.38 4.70
C GLU A 27 -6.26 0.27 5.62
N THR A 28 -7.56 -0.06 5.58
CA THR A 28 -8.13 -1.13 6.41
C THR A 28 -7.64 -2.52 5.98
N VAL A 29 -7.58 -2.79 4.67
CA VAL A 29 -7.15 -4.10 4.14
C VAL A 29 -5.68 -4.36 4.41
N PHE A 30 -4.84 -3.36 4.14
CA PHE A 30 -3.39 -3.50 4.21
C PHE A 30 -2.80 -3.06 5.54
N GLY A 31 -3.57 -2.38 6.40
CA GLY A 31 -3.08 -1.89 7.68
C GLY A 31 -2.02 -0.79 7.56
N ILE A 32 -2.06 -0.04 6.46
CA ILE A 32 -1.12 1.06 6.16
C ILE A 32 -1.87 2.38 6.11
N PRO A 33 -1.29 3.49 6.59
CA PRO A 33 -1.94 4.79 6.52
C PRO A 33 -2.33 5.16 5.08
N GLY A 34 -3.54 5.70 4.87
CA GLY A 34 -3.99 6.13 3.55
C GLY A 34 -3.08 7.18 2.91
N SER A 35 -2.35 7.98 3.70
CA SER A 35 -1.32 8.91 3.22
C SER A 35 -0.15 8.19 2.53
N SER A 36 0.22 7.02 3.04
CA SER A 36 1.31 6.22 2.49
C SER A 36 0.86 5.48 1.24
N VAL A 37 -0.37 4.95 1.24
CA VAL A 37 -1.02 4.44 0.03
C VAL A 37 -1.05 5.52 -1.05
N TRP A 38 -1.42 6.75 -0.69
CA TRP A 38 -1.44 7.88 -1.61
C TRP A 38 -0.04 8.20 -2.14
N ALA A 39 0.99 8.31 -1.29
CA ALA A 39 2.37 8.56 -1.70
C ALA A 39 2.92 7.50 -2.68
N ILE A 40 2.58 6.23 -2.46
CA ILE A 40 2.98 5.12 -3.37
C ILE A 40 2.29 5.25 -4.73
N LEU A 41 1.02 5.67 -4.73
CA LEU A 41 0.21 5.85 -5.94
C LEU A 41 0.60 7.09 -6.74
N THR A 42 0.94 8.19 -6.07
CA THR A 42 1.35 9.46 -6.69
C THR A 42 2.79 9.46 -7.18
N SER A 43 3.54 8.38 -6.90
CA SER A 43 4.98 8.29 -7.18
C SER A 43 5.77 9.43 -6.53
N GLU A 44 5.29 9.96 -5.41
CA GLU A 44 6.05 10.94 -4.61
C GLU A 44 7.24 10.30 -3.90
N ILE A 45 7.17 8.97 -3.71
CA ILE A 45 8.26 8.17 -3.17
C ILE A 45 8.70 7.13 -4.19
N THR A 46 10.00 6.88 -4.25
CA THR A 46 10.60 5.85 -5.08
C THR A 46 10.19 4.44 -4.62
N ASP A 47 10.39 3.42 -5.46
CA ASP A 47 10.15 2.03 -5.06
C ASP A 47 11.01 1.62 -3.85
N GLU A 48 12.23 2.16 -3.75
CA GLU A 48 13.15 1.91 -2.64
C GLU A 48 12.63 2.55 -1.34
N GLU A 49 12.10 3.78 -1.40
CA GLU A 49 11.43 4.43 -0.28
C GLU A 49 10.11 3.75 0.10
N THR A 50 9.41 3.20 -0.89
CA THR A 50 8.19 2.40 -0.66
C THR A 50 8.52 1.13 0.10
N GLU A 51 9.53 0.38 -0.33
CA GLU A 51 10.03 -0.81 0.38
C GLU A 51 10.56 -0.46 1.78
N ALA A 52 11.31 0.63 1.91
CA ALA A 52 11.80 1.11 3.20
C ALA A 52 10.64 1.46 4.14
N PHE A 53 9.63 2.18 3.62
CA PHE A 53 8.43 2.53 4.36
C PHE A 53 7.68 1.28 4.86
N PHE A 54 7.45 0.30 4.00
CA PHE A 54 6.79 -0.94 4.40
C PHE A 54 7.60 -1.73 5.43
N ARG A 55 8.93 -1.79 5.25
CA ARG A 55 9.85 -2.45 6.16
C ARG A 55 9.89 -1.78 7.54
N GLU A 56 9.87 -0.45 7.60
CA GLU A 56 9.84 0.31 8.87
C GLU A 56 8.50 0.18 9.60
N ASN A 57 7.39 0.05 8.86
CA ASN A 57 6.05 -0.05 9.45
C ASN A 57 5.62 -1.49 9.76
N GLY A 58 6.44 -2.49 9.42
CA GLY A 58 6.21 -3.90 9.75
C GLY A 58 4.95 -4.48 9.12
N VAL A 59 4.54 -3.91 7.98
CA VAL A 59 3.41 -4.38 7.17
C VAL A 59 3.90 -5.44 6.21
#